data_AF-A0A1R3IE83-F1
#
_entry.id   AF-A0A1R3IE83-F1
#
_cell.length_a   1.000
_cell.length_b   1.000
_cell.length_c   1.000
_cell.angle_alpha   90.00
_cell.angle_beta   90.00
_cell.angle_gamma   90.00
#
_symmetry.space_group_name_H-M   'P 1'
#
loop_
_entity.id
_entity.type
_entity.pdbx_description
1 polymer ?
#
loop_
_entity_poly.entity_id
_entity_poly.type
_entity_poly.pdbx_seq_one_letter_code
_entity_poly.pdbx_strand_id
1 'polypeptide(L)'
;MATLSIGIATSAAAAAFRSTTIKRTHFRLKISCVQWDPEGVFKGPPQTGHLARLEFKRRLEKDSEAREAFEQHLREEKERRRALRESREIPDTPAELIEYFLDTEAQEIEFEIARMRQRLDEEFFSHLKFEIGQIRFAVSKTEDMEDRLIELEALQKALEEGT
;
A
#
# COMPACT_ATOMS: atom_id res chain seq x y z
N MET A 1 13.51 83.94 22.08
CA MET A 1 12.11 83.47 22.15
C MET A 1 12.11 82.13 22.88
N ALA A 2 12.39 82.15 24.19
CA ALA A 2 11.44 82.29 25.30
C ALA A 2 10.84 80.93 25.71
N THR A 3 11.51 80.31 26.68
CA THR A 3 11.06 79.18 27.50
C THR A 3 9.91 79.62 28.41
N LEU A 4 8.82 78.84 28.47
CA LEU A 4 7.82 78.98 29.54
C LEU A 4 7.43 77.62 30.08
N SER A 5 7.96 77.35 31.28
CA SER A 5 7.48 76.37 32.25
C SER A 5 6.16 76.84 32.86
N ILE A 6 5.14 76.00 32.91
CA ILE A 6 4.04 76.13 33.88
C ILE A 6 3.61 74.74 34.32
N GLY A 7 4.02 74.36 35.52
CA GLY A 7 3.34 73.33 36.31
C GLY A 7 2.39 74.03 37.28
N ILE A 8 1.12 73.60 37.33
CA ILE A 8 0.21 73.90 38.44
C ILE A 8 -0.56 72.63 38.78
N ALA A 9 -0.43 72.23 40.04
CA ALA A 9 -1.04 71.07 40.66
C ALA A 9 -2.57 71.21 40.76
N THR A 10 -3.29 70.09 40.59
CA THR A 10 -4.67 69.98 41.08
C THR A 10 -4.86 68.66 41.83
N SER A 11 -5.14 68.83 43.11
CA SER A 11 -5.71 67.95 44.14
C SER A 11 -6.10 66.51 43.76
N ALA A 12 -5.51 65.55 44.49
CA ALA A 12 -6.07 64.22 44.64
C ALA A 12 -7.39 64.27 45.41
N ALA A 13 -8.50 63.91 44.75
CA ALA A 13 -9.72 63.48 45.41
C ALA A 13 -9.78 61.96 45.33
N ALA A 14 -9.44 61.28 46.42
CA ALA A 14 -9.60 59.84 46.55
C ALA A 14 -11.10 59.49 46.66
N ALA A 15 -11.74 59.26 45.52
CA ALA A 15 -13.04 58.59 45.50
C ALA A 15 -12.81 57.09 45.73
N ALA A 16 -13.02 56.64 46.97
CA ALA A 16 -13.00 55.23 47.32
C ALA A 16 -14.20 54.52 46.68
N PHE A 17 -14.04 54.03 45.45
CA PHE A 17 -14.98 53.07 44.87
C PHE A 17 -14.87 51.76 45.63
N ARG A 18 -15.89 51.46 46.46
CA ARG A 18 -16.06 50.13 47.05
C ARG A 18 -16.37 49.15 45.93
N SER A 19 -15.36 48.42 45.47
CA SER A 19 -15.54 47.25 44.62
C SER A 19 -16.27 46.17 45.44
N THR A 20 -17.57 46.03 45.23
CA THR A 20 -18.30 44.85 45.70
C THR A 20 -17.88 43.67 44.84
N THR A 21 -17.03 42.79 45.38
CA THR A 21 -16.69 41.53 44.73
C THR A 21 -17.93 40.66 44.70
N ILE A 22 -18.62 40.62 43.55
CA ILE A 22 -19.74 39.69 43.33
C ILE A 22 -19.12 38.29 43.33
N LYS A 23 -19.32 37.54 44.41
CA LYS A 23 -18.98 36.13 44.47
C LYS A 23 -19.82 35.41 43.42
N ARG A 24 -19.19 34.98 42.32
CA ARG A 24 -19.82 34.11 41.33
C ARG A 24 -20.23 32.82 42.03
N THR A 25 -21.53 32.68 42.29
CA THR A 25 -22.10 31.41 42.72
C THR A 25 -22.03 30.44 41.53
N HIS A 26 -21.31 29.34 41.71
CA HIS A 26 -21.27 28.26 40.72
C HIS A 26 -22.61 27.52 40.72
N PHE A 27 -23.61 28.06 40.02
CA PHE A 27 -24.81 27.29 39.70
C PHE A 27 -24.41 26.13 38.77
N ARG A 28 -24.56 24.89 39.25
CA ARG A 28 -24.45 23.70 38.41
C ARG A 28 -25.73 23.57 37.59
N LEU A 29 -25.77 24.19 36.42
CA LEU A 29 -26.82 23.95 35.43
C LEU A 29 -26.76 22.47 35.02
N LYS A 30 -27.66 21.64 35.55
CA LYS A 30 -27.89 20.28 35.04
C LYS A 30 -28.86 20.40 33.87
N ILE A 31 -28.34 20.39 32.65
CA ILE A 31 -29.16 20.29 31.44
C ILE A 31 -29.78 18.90 31.44
N SER A 32 -31.09 18.79 31.65
CA SER A 32 -31.84 17.53 31.70
C SER A 32 -32.86 17.48 30.56
N CYS A 33 -32.37 17.48 29.32
CA CYS A 33 -33.16 17.20 28.11
C CYS A 33 -32.20 16.70 27.03
N VAL A 34 -31.88 15.41 27.04
CA VAL A 34 -31.14 14.71 25.97
C VAL A 34 -32.07 13.62 25.42
N GLN A 35 -33.22 14.03 24.87
CA GLN A 35 -34.21 13.07 24.35
C GLN A 35 -34.03 12.80 22.84
N TRP A 36 -33.17 13.58 22.18
CA TRP A 36 -32.78 13.41 20.79
C TRP A 36 -31.27 13.15 20.69
N ASP A 37 -30.91 11.87 20.56
CA ASP A 37 -29.54 11.41 20.31
C ASP A 37 -29.58 10.17 19.39
N PRO A 38 -29.87 10.34 18.08
CA PRO A 38 -30.00 9.22 17.14
C PRO A 38 -28.67 8.46 16.92
N GLU A 39 -27.55 9.13 17.15
CA GLU A 39 -26.19 8.60 16.98
C GLU A 39 -25.59 8.07 18.29
N GLY A 40 -26.29 8.23 19.42
CA GLY A 40 -25.86 7.75 20.72
C GLY A 40 -24.53 8.36 21.20
N VAL A 41 -24.30 9.64 20.91
CA VAL A 41 -23.08 10.38 21.25
C VAL A 41 -22.97 10.65 22.76
N PHE A 42 -24.11 10.73 23.47
CA PHE A 42 -24.20 11.21 24.87
C PHE A 42 -24.44 10.07 25.89
N LYS A 43 -23.79 8.91 25.71
CA LYS A 43 -23.97 7.72 26.58
C LYS A 43 -23.32 7.79 27.97
N GLY A 44 -22.71 8.91 28.33
CA GLY A 44 -21.90 9.03 29.54
C GLY A 44 -22.02 10.40 30.23
N PRO A 45 -21.30 10.58 31.36
CA PRO A 45 -21.24 11.88 32.02
C PRO A 45 -20.72 12.96 31.04
N PRO A 46 -21.06 14.25 31.27
CA PRO A 46 -20.65 15.33 30.39
C PRO A 46 -19.12 15.37 30.31
N GLN A 47 -18.59 14.94 29.17
CA GLN A 47 -17.18 14.97 28.82
C GLN A 47 -17.02 15.75 27.52
N THR A 48 -15.86 16.36 27.33
CA THR A 48 -15.51 17.07 26.09
C THR A 48 -15.03 16.08 25.02
N GLY A 49 -15.22 16.42 23.75
CA GLY A 49 -14.60 15.69 22.62
C GLY A 49 -15.31 14.40 22.18
N HIS A 50 -16.57 14.17 22.53
CA HIS A 50 -17.33 12.99 22.08
C HIS A 50 -17.39 12.84 20.56
N LEU A 51 -17.60 13.94 19.83
CA LEU A 51 -17.60 13.95 18.36
C LEU A 51 -16.22 13.58 17.77
N ALA A 52 -15.14 14.16 18.31
CA ALA A 52 -13.79 13.88 17.85
C ALA A 52 -13.40 12.40 18.05
N ARG A 53 -13.85 11.77 19.15
CA ARG A 53 -13.64 10.33 19.40
C ARG A 53 -14.41 9.46 18.41
N LEU A 54 -15.66 9.81 18.11
CA LEU A 54 -16.47 9.08 17.13
C LEU A 54 -15.90 9.22 15.71
N GLU A 55 -15.47 10.42 15.32
CA GLU A 55 -14.83 10.64 14.03
C GLU A 55 -13.50 9.89 13.91
N PHE A 56 -12.69 9.87 14.97
CA PHE A 56 -11.46 9.09 15.02
C PHE A 56 -11.74 7.59 14.88
N LYS A 57 -12.74 7.08 15.62
CA LYS A 57 -13.17 5.68 15.51
C LYS A 57 -13.65 5.34 14.10
N ARG A 58 -14.48 6.21 13.50
CA ARG A 58 -14.97 6.02 12.12
C ARG A 58 -13.85 6.04 11.09
N ARG A 59 -12.81 6.86 11.28
CA ARG A 59 -11.62 6.85 10.41
C ARG A 59 -10.85 5.54 10.55
N LEU A 60 -10.64 5.07 11.78
CA LEU A 60 -10.00 3.77 12.01
C LEU A 60 -10.80 2.61 11.40
N GLU A 61 -12.13 2.62 11.54
CA GLU A 61 -13.03 1.61 10.94
C GLU A 61 -12.96 1.64 9.41
N LYS A 62 -13.00 2.83 8.79
CA LYS A 62 -12.82 2.99 7.34
C LYS A 62 -11.44 2.54 6.87
N ASP A 63 -10.39 2.85 7.63
CA ASP A 63 -9.04 2.43 7.31
C ASP A 63 -8.89 0.91 7.46
N SER A 64 -9.56 0.27 8.43
CA SER A 64 -9.59 -1.20 8.55
C SER A 64 -10.36 -1.85 7.40
N GLU A 65 -11.53 -1.32 7.03
CA GLU A 65 -12.32 -1.82 5.89
C GLU A 65 -11.53 -1.70 4.58
N ALA A 66 -10.86 -0.56 4.36
CA ALA A 66 -10.02 -0.36 3.18
C ALA A 66 -8.82 -1.31 3.14
N ARG A 67 -8.19 -1.57 4.29
CA ARG A 67 -7.11 -2.56 4.41
C ARG A 67 -7.60 -3.97 4.13
N GLU A 68 -8.73 -4.37 4.71
CA GLU A 68 -9.32 -5.68 4.51
C GLU A 68 -9.71 -5.92 3.05
N ALA A 69 -10.32 -4.93 2.38
CA ALA A 69 -10.66 -5.02 0.96
C ALA A 69 -9.40 -5.17 0.08
N PHE A 70 -8.33 -4.43 0.39
CA PHE A 70 -7.06 -4.56 -0.31
C PHE A 70 -6.42 -5.94 -0.07
N GLU A 71 -6.43 -6.44 1.16
CA GLU A 71 -5.94 -7.78 1.48
C GLU A 71 -6.73 -8.88 0.77
N GLN A 72 -8.05 -8.75 0.69
CA GLN A 72 -8.91 -9.69 -0.05
C GLN A 72 -8.52 -9.72 -1.53
N HIS A 73 -8.37 -8.56 -2.17
CA HIS A 73 -7.92 -8.49 -3.56
C HIS A 73 -6.55 -9.15 -3.78
N LEU A 74 -5.60 -8.95 -2.85
CA LEU A 74 -4.30 -9.62 -2.93
C LEU A 74 -4.40 -11.14 -2.76
N ARG A 75 -5.31 -11.63 -1.92
CA ARG A 75 -5.55 -13.07 -1.74
C ARG A 75 -6.15 -13.68 -2.99
N GLU A 76 -7.16 -13.03 -3.58
CA GLU A 76 -7.80 -13.48 -4.82
C GLU A 76 -6.80 -13.53 -5.98
N GLU A 77 -5.98 -12.50 -6.16
CA GLU A 77 -4.92 -12.49 -7.19
C GLU A 77 -3.86 -13.57 -6.95
N LYS A 78 -3.52 -13.84 -5.69
CA LYS A 78 -2.59 -14.92 -5.34
C LYS A 78 -3.18 -16.30 -5.59
N GLU A 79 -4.45 -16.50 -5.27
CA GLU A 79 -5.18 -17.74 -5.52
C GLU A 79 -5.38 -17.98 -7.01
N ARG A 80 -5.73 -16.94 -7.77
CA ARG A 80 -5.82 -16.99 -9.23
C ARG A 80 -4.50 -17.44 -9.85
N ARG A 81 -3.38 -16.83 -9.45
CA ARG A 81 -2.05 -17.24 -9.92
C ARG A 81 -1.72 -18.68 -9.54
N ARG A 82 -2.06 -19.09 -8.31
CA ARG A 82 -1.89 -20.49 -7.89
C ARG A 82 -2.71 -21.44 -8.76
N ALA A 83 -3.97 -21.12 -9.03
CA ALA A 83 -4.83 -21.94 -9.88
C ALA A 83 -4.28 -22.06 -11.30
N LEU A 84 -3.71 -20.98 -11.86
CA LEU A 84 -3.04 -21.03 -13.17
C LEU A 84 -1.85 -22.00 -13.16
N ARG A 85 -1.00 -21.97 -12.12
CA ARG A 85 0.14 -22.91 -11.97
C ARG A 85 -0.29 -24.37 -11.85
N GLU A 86 -1.38 -24.61 -11.13
CA GLU A 86 -1.94 -25.94 -10.95
C GLU A 86 -2.60 -26.47 -12.23
N SER A 87 -3.16 -25.58 -13.05
CA SER A 87 -3.76 -25.95 -14.34
C SER A 87 -2.75 -26.26 -15.44
N ARG A 88 -1.50 -25.79 -15.30
CA ARG A 88 -0.44 -26.00 -16.29
C ARG A 88 0.08 -27.44 -16.23
N GLU A 89 0.09 -28.10 -17.38
CA GLU A 89 0.65 -29.44 -17.54
C GLU A 89 2.17 -29.38 -17.65
N ILE A 90 2.85 -30.31 -16.97
CA ILE A 90 4.31 -30.36 -16.96
C ILE A 90 4.78 -31.18 -18.16
N PRO A 91 5.56 -30.61 -19.10
CA PRO A 91 6.07 -31.36 -20.25
C PRO A 91 7.22 -32.29 -19.86
N ASP A 92 7.34 -33.40 -20.59
CA ASP A 92 8.35 -34.44 -20.35
C ASP A 92 9.54 -34.38 -21.32
N THR A 93 9.40 -33.70 -22.46
CA THR A 93 10.48 -33.60 -23.46
C THR A 93 11.25 -32.27 -23.35
N PRO A 94 12.55 -32.24 -23.70
CA PRO A 94 13.37 -31.02 -23.57
C PRO A 94 12.90 -29.91 -24.51
N ALA A 95 12.40 -30.25 -25.70
CA ALA A 95 11.86 -29.26 -26.65
C ALA A 95 10.56 -28.62 -26.13
N GLU A 96 9.61 -29.43 -25.64
CA GLU A 96 8.38 -28.91 -25.04
C GLU A 96 8.64 -28.12 -23.75
N LEU A 97 9.71 -28.46 -23.03
CA LEU A 97 10.13 -27.72 -21.84
C LEU A 97 10.65 -26.30 -22.19
N ILE A 98 11.34 -26.14 -23.33
CA ILE A 98 11.76 -24.81 -23.82
C ILE A 98 10.52 -23.98 -24.14
N GLU A 99 9.58 -24.52 -24.93
CA GLU A 99 8.34 -23.82 -25.29
C GLU A 99 7.51 -23.47 -24.04
N TYR A 100 7.44 -24.37 -23.06
CA TYR A 100 6.78 -24.11 -21.79
C TYR A 100 7.35 -22.90 -21.04
N PHE A 101 8.68 -22.74 -21.04
CA PHE A 101 9.33 -21.59 -20.41
C PHE A 101 9.17 -20.30 -21.22
N LEU A 102 9.16 -20.38 -22.56
CA LEU A 102 8.88 -19.23 -23.43
C LEU A 102 7.44 -18.72 -23.26
N ASP A 103 6.47 -19.63 -23.08
CA ASP A 103 5.06 -19.32 -22.79
C ASP A 103 4.83 -18.90 -21.32
N THR A 104 5.88 -18.88 -20.48
CA THR A 104 5.77 -18.53 -19.07
C THR A 104 5.98 -17.04 -18.85
N GLU A 105 5.07 -16.44 -18.07
CA GLU A 105 5.19 -15.03 -17.70
C GLU A 105 6.48 -14.78 -16.90
N ALA A 106 7.13 -13.64 -17.12
CA ALA A 106 8.37 -13.28 -16.44
C ALA A 106 8.29 -13.29 -14.89
N GLN A 107 7.10 -13.07 -14.32
CA GLN A 107 6.90 -13.14 -12.86
C GLN A 107 6.82 -14.57 -12.31
N GLU A 108 6.50 -15.53 -13.17
CA GLU A 108 6.28 -16.94 -12.82
C GLU A 108 7.46 -17.82 -13.23
N ILE A 109 8.33 -17.33 -14.12
CA ILE A 109 9.48 -18.09 -14.63
C ILE A 109 10.38 -18.58 -13.50
N GLU A 110 10.64 -17.76 -12.47
CA GLU A 110 11.45 -18.15 -11.31
C GLU A 110 10.83 -19.33 -10.55
N PHE A 111 9.50 -19.32 -10.40
CA PHE A 111 8.78 -20.38 -9.73
C PHE A 111 8.81 -21.68 -10.54
N GLU A 112 8.58 -21.59 -11.85
CA GLU A 112 8.61 -22.74 -12.74
C GLU A 112 10.02 -23.33 -12.87
N ILE A 113 11.06 -22.49 -12.91
CA ILE A 113 12.46 -22.94 -12.86
C ILE A 113 12.72 -23.71 -11.56
N ALA A 114 12.27 -23.17 -10.41
CA ALA A 114 12.42 -23.85 -9.12
C ALA A 114 11.66 -25.18 -9.07
N ARG A 115 10.45 -25.23 -9.64
CA ARG A 115 9.62 -26.45 -9.74
C ARG A 115 10.28 -27.51 -10.61
N MET A 116 10.91 -27.10 -11.70
CA MET A 116 11.49 -27.96 -12.73
C MET A 116 12.99 -28.22 -12.55
N ARG A 117 13.59 -27.77 -11.45
CA ARG A 117 15.04 -27.87 -11.20
C ARG A 117 15.62 -29.28 -11.37
N GLN A 118 14.85 -30.31 -11.04
CA GLN A 118 15.28 -31.72 -11.20
C GLN A 118 15.28 -32.21 -12.65
N ARG A 119 14.59 -31.50 -13.56
CA ARG A 119 14.49 -31.82 -15.00
C ARG A 119 15.41 -30.95 -15.86
N LEU A 120 15.99 -29.90 -15.28
CA LEU A 120 17.00 -29.05 -15.92
C LEU A 120 18.36 -29.75 -15.91
N ASP A 121 18.45 -30.87 -16.60
CA ASP A 121 19.66 -31.68 -16.73
C ASP A 121 20.60 -31.14 -17.81
N GLU A 122 21.83 -31.66 -17.84
CA GLU A 122 22.83 -31.28 -18.86
C GLU A 122 22.35 -31.61 -20.29
N GLU A 123 21.53 -32.65 -20.44
CA GLU A 123 20.86 -32.99 -21.71
C GLU A 123 19.97 -31.84 -22.21
N PHE A 124 19.18 -31.23 -21.32
CA PHE A 124 18.35 -30.07 -21.66
C PHE A 124 19.19 -28.87 -22.09
N PHE A 125 20.23 -28.52 -21.34
CA PHE A 125 21.11 -27.41 -21.69
C PHE A 125 21.86 -27.65 -23.00
N SER A 126 22.20 -28.90 -23.30
CA SER A 126 22.82 -29.27 -24.57
C SER A 126 21.85 -29.08 -25.75
N HIS A 127 20.57 -29.43 -25.56
CA HIS A 127 19.52 -29.23 -26.55
C HIS A 127 19.28 -27.74 -26.83
N LEU A 128 19.18 -26.93 -25.78
CA LEU A 128 18.99 -25.49 -25.88
C LEU A 128 20.16 -24.81 -26.63
N LYS A 129 21.42 -25.17 -26.30
CA LYS A 129 22.59 -24.66 -27.02
C LYS A 129 22.61 -25.09 -28.48
N PHE A 130 22.13 -26.30 -28.77
CA PHE A 130 22.03 -26.81 -30.13
C PHE A 130 20.99 -26.03 -30.96
N GLU A 131 19.81 -25.73 -30.42
CA GLU A 131 18.80 -24.90 -31.08
C GLU A 131 19.30 -23.48 -31.36
N ILE A 132 19.91 -22.84 -30.36
CA ILE A 132 20.55 -21.52 -30.52
C ILE A 132 21.62 -21.59 -31.63
N GLY A 133 22.44 -22.64 -31.63
CA GLY A 133 23.43 -22.89 -32.67
C GLY A 133 22.82 -23.02 -34.06
N GLN A 134 21.76 -23.81 -34.21
CA GLN A 134 21.07 -23.99 -35.49
C GLN A 134 20.56 -22.66 -36.05
N ILE A 135 19.95 -21.83 -35.21
CA ILE A 135 19.40 -20.55 -35.63
C ILE A 135 20.53 -19.55 -35.95
N ARG A 136 21.58 -19.50 -35.11
CA ARG A 136 22.74 -18.61 -35.32
C ARG A 136 23.48 -18.87 -36.63
N PHE A 137 23.63 -20.15 -37.00
CA PHE A 137 24.34 -20.60 -38.19
C PHE A 137 23.44 -20.90 -39.40
N ALA A 138 22.13 -20.64 -39.30
CA ALA A 138 21.22 -20.77 -40.43
C ALA A 138 21.63 -19.83 -41.58
N VAL A 139 21.66 -20.35 -42.81
CA VAL A 139 22.11 -19.64 -44.01
C VAL A 139 21.14 -18.52 -44.41
N SER A 140 19.85 -18.71 -44.16
CA SER A 140 18.80 -17.73 -44.37
C SER A 140 18.23 -17.30 -43.02
N LYS A 141 18.46 -16.04 -42.64
CA LYS A 141 17.91 -15.44 -41.42
C LYS A 141 16.68 -14.63 -41.79
N THR A 142 15.52 -15.03 -41.25
CA THR A 142 14.31 -14.22 -41.28
C THR A 142 14.19 -13.48 -39.95
N GLU A 143 13.42 -12.40 -39.93
CA GLU A 143 13.16 -11.60 -38.71
C GLU A 143 12.63 -12.49 -37.57
N ASP A 144 11.65 -13.36 -37.87
CA ASP A 144 11.10 -14.34 -36.91
C ASP A 144 12.17 -15.27 -36.29
N MET A 145 13.22 -15.61 -37.04
CA MET A 145 14.31 -16.45 -36.52
C MET A 145 15.25 -15.65 -35.62
N GLU A 146 15.44 -14.36 -35.89
CA GLU A 146 16.25 -13.48 -35.06
C GLU A 146 15.54 -13.17 -33.73
N ASP A 147 14.22 -12.94 -33.77
CA ASP A 147 13.40 -12.76 -32.57
C ASP A 147 13.43 -14.00 -31.68
N ARG A 148 13.22 -15.19 -32.26
CA ARG A 148 13.30 -16.46 -31.52
C ARG A 148 14.69 -16.70 -30.92
N LEU A 149 15.76 -16.29 -31.61
CA LEU A 149 17.11 -16.37 -31.07
C LEU A 149 17.28 -15.48 -29.82
N ILE A 150 16.73 -14.26 -29.83
CA ILE A 150 16.78 -13.35 -28.68
C ILE A 150 16.04 -13.96 -27.49
N GLU A 151 14.87 -14.55 -27.73
CA GLU A 151 14.07 -15.23 -26.70
C GLU A 151 14.83 -16.41 -26.07
N LEU A 152 15.43 -17.27 -26.90
CA LEU A 152 16.21 -18.43 -26.42
C LEU A 152 17.46 -18.00 -25.66
N GLU A 153 18.15 -16.94 -26.09
CA GLU A 153 19.30 -16.39 -25.37
C GLU A 153 18.90 -15.76 -24.03
N ALA A 154 17.77 -15.05 -23.99
CA ALA A 154 17.22 -14.51 -22.76
C ALA A 154 16.84 -15.62 -21.77
N LEU A 155 16.22 -16.69 -22.27
CA LEU A 155 15.87 -17.87 -21.48
C LEU A 155 17.11 -18.59 -20.95
N GLN A 156 18.15 -18.77 -21.79
CA GLN A 156 19.42 -19.33 -21.35
C GLN A 156 19.97 -18.55 -20.15
N LYS A 157 20.00 -17.22 -20.27
CA LYS A 157 20.51 -16.34 -19.22
C LYS A 157 19.68 -16.42 -17.95
N ALA A 158 18.34 -16.43 -18.06
CA ALA A 158 17.45 -16.55 -16.91
C ALA A 158 17.65 -17.88 -16.16
N LEU A 159 17.89 -18.98 -16.90
CA LEU A 159 18.19 -20.27 -16.30
C LEU A 159 19.55 -20.30 -15.60
N GLU A 160 20.58 -19.68 -16.19
CA GLU A 160 21.92 -19.57 -15.58
C GLU A 160 21.91 -18.70 -14.30
N GLU A 161 21.06 -17.68 -14.23
CA GLU A 161 20.88 -16.85 -13.03
C GLU A 161 20.10 -17.60 -11.91
N GLY A 162 19.26 -18.57 -12.28
CA GLY A 162 18.42 -19.35 -11.36
C GLY A 162 19.05 -20.63 -10.79
N THR A 163 20.19 -21.10 -11.33
CA THR A 163 20.90 -22.32 -10.88
C THR A 163 21.84 -22.10 -9.70
#